data_AF-A0A6B3I3I1-F1
#
_entry.id   AF-A0A6B3I3I1-F1
#
_cell.length_a   1.000
_cell.length_b   1.000
_cell.length_c   1.000
_cell.angle_alpha   90.00
_cell.angle_beta   90.00
_cell.angle_gamma   90.00
#
_symmetry.space_group_name_H-M   'P 1'
#
loop_
_entity.id
_entity.type
_entity.pdbx_description
1 polymer ?
#
loop_
_entity_poly.entity_id
_entity_poly.type
_entity_poly.pdbx_seq_one_letter_code
_entity_poly.pdbx_strand_id
1 'polypeptide(L)'
;SFGIILVEALSAGAPVLASDLDAFAQVLDQGAAGDLFANEDADALAAAAIRLLGDPERRAGLRERGEAHVRRFDWATVGADILSVYETVTDGAASVAADERSGLRARFGLARD
;
A
#
# COMPACT_ATOMS: atom_id res chain seq x y z
N SER A 1 0.15 -1.61 -10.60
CA SER A 1 -0.64 -1.23 -9.40
C SER A 1 0.10 -1.72 -8.17
N PHE A 2 -0.13 -1.13 -7.00
CA PHE A 2 0.58 -1.47 -5.75
C PHE A 2 0.21 -2.84 -5.16
N GLY A 3 -1.02 -3.31 -5.36
CA GLY A 3 -1.51 -4.53 -4.72
C GLY A 3 -2.14 -4.30 -3.34
N ILE A 4 -2.92 -3.21 -3.20
CA ILE A 4 -3.54 -2.81 -1.93
C ILE A 4 -4.38 -3.92 -1.28
N ILE A 5 -5.01 -4.77 -2.08
CA ILE A 5 -5.80 -5.93 -1.59
C ILE A 5 -4.95 -6.90 -0.76
N LEU A 6 -3.65 -7.05 -1.07
CA LEU A 6 -2.75 -7.89 -0.28
C LEU A 6 -2.50 -7.26 1.09
N VAL A 7 -2.29 -5.94 1.15
CA VAL A 7 -2.14 -5.20 2.41
C VAL A 7 -3.40 -5.34 3.28
N GLU A 8 -4.59 -5.23 2.68
CA GLU A 8 -5.86 -5.44 3.39
C GLU A 8 -5.99 -6.88 3.92
N ALA A 9 -5.63 -7.89 3.13
CA ALA A 9 -5.65 -9.28 3.53
C ALA A 9 -4.69 -9.56 4.70
N LEU A 10 -3.45 -9.06 4.64
CA LEU A 10 -2.48 -9.17 5.73
C LEU A 10 -2.97 -8.46 7.00
N SER A 11 -3.58 -7.28 6.86
CA SER A 11 -4.17 -6.53 7.97
C SER A 11 -5.34 -7.27 8.63
N ALA A 12 -6.10 -8.04 7.84
CA ALA A 12 -7.17 -8.91 8.33
C ALA A 12 -6.66 -10.23 8.95
N GLY A 13 -5.33 -10.45 8.98
CA GLY A 13 -4.72 -11.67 9.49
C GLY A 13 -4.91 -12.89 8.58
N ALA A 14 -5.22 -12.67 7.29
CA ALA A 14 -5.38 -13.74 6.32
C ALA A 14 -4.02 -14.11 5.71
N PRO A 15 -3.61 -15.39 5.74
CA PRO A 15 -2.47 -15.86 4.95
C PRO A 15 -2.72 -15.62 3.47
N VAL A 16 -1.74 -15.05 2.77
CA VAL A 16 -1.84 -14.71 1.35
C VAL A 16 -1.01 -15.68 0.51
N LEU A 17 -1.61 -16.14 -0.60
CA LEU A 17 -0.92 -16.78 -1.73
C LEU A 17 -1.16 -15.90 -2.96
N ALA A 18 -0.09 -15.41 -3.59
CA ALA A 18 -0.16 -14.52 -4.75
C ALA A 18 0.82 -14.94 -5.84
N SER A 19 0.59 -14.47 -7.08
CA SER A 19 1.58 -14.68 -8.15
C SER A 19 2.87 -13.91 -7.86
N ASP A 20 3.98 -14.39 -8.38
CA ASP A 20 5.33 -13.82 -8.23
C ASP A 20 5.58 -12.53 -9.03
N LEU A 21 4.53 -11.74 -9.27
CA LEU A 21 4.67 -10.40 -9.83
C LEU A 21 5.51 -9.53 -8.90
N ASP A 22 6.45 -8.74 -9.43
CA ASP A 22 7.37 -7.91 -8.64
C ASP A 22 6.67 -7.07 -7.57
N ALA A 23 5.52 -6.46 -7.91
CA ALA A 23 4.74 -5.67 -6.97
C ALA A 23 4.19 -6.50 -5.80
N PHE A 24 3.72 -7.72 -6.07
CA PHE A 24 3.19 -8.61 -5.04
C PHE A 24 4.31 -9.20 -4.19
N ALA A 25 5.43 -9.58 -4.80
CA ALA A 25 6.61 -10.01 -4.08
C ALA A 25 7.11 -8.92 -3.12
N GLN A 26 7.11 -7.65 -3.53
CA GLN A 26 7.48 -6.53 -2.65
C GLN A 26 6.50 -6.32 -1.48
N VAL A 27 5.18 -6.47 -1.71
CA VAL A 27 4.17 -6.37 -0.64
C VAL A 27 4.27 -7.54 0.34
N LEU A 28 4.64 -8.73 -0.14
CA LEU A 28 4.76 -9.96 0.66
C LEU A 28 6.17 -10.23 1.19
N ASP A 29 7.03 -9.21 1.22
CA ASP A 29 8.40 -9.30 1.73
C ASP A 29 9.22 -10.43 1.10
N GLN A 30 9.19 -10.49 -0.23
CA GLN A 30 9.84 -11.53 -1.04
C GLN A 30 9.44 -12.97 -0.64
N GLY A 31 8.21 -13.14 -0.17
CA GLY A 31 7.66 -14.42 0.26
C GLY A 31 7.83 -14.72 1.76
N ALA A 32 8.34 -13.77 2.56
CA ALA A 32 8.40 -13.93 4.01
C ALA A 32 7.04 -13.70 4.68
N ALA A 33 6.23 -12.78 4.16
CA ALA A 33 4.91 -12.42 4.72
C ALA A 33 3.72 -13.09 4.00
N GLY A 34 3.97 -13.84 2.93
CA GLY A 34 2.98 -14.58 2.14
C GLY A 34 3.67 -15.62 1.27
N ASP A 35 2.94 -16.56 0.69
CA ASP A 35 3.50 -17.49 -0.28
C ASP A 35 3.36 -16.93 -1.71
N LEU A 36 4.32 -17.27 -2.57
CA LEU A 36 4.32 -16.89 -3.99
C LEU A 36 4.24 -18.13 -4.88
N PHE A 37 3.60 -17.99 -6.05
CA PHE A 37 3.58 -19.01 -7.10
C PHE A 37 3.91 -18.38 -8.46
N ALA A 38 4.37 -19.18 -9.42
CA ALA A 38 4.73 -18.71 -10.76
C ALA A 38 3.52 -18.08 -11.48
N ASN A 39 3.66 -16.84 -11.95
CA ASN A 39 2.61 -16.18 -12.71
C ASN A 39 2.26 -16.96 -13.98
N GLU A 40 0.97 -16.93 -14.36
CA GLU A 40 0.43 -17.65 -15.53
C GLU A 40 0.55 -19.19 -15.47
N ASP A 41 0.86 -19.77 -14.30
CA ASP A 41 0.93 -21.22 -14.09
C ASP A 41 -0.17 -21.70 -13.13
N ALA A 42 -1.19 -22.34 -13.71
CA ALA A 42 -2.33 -22.87 -12.95
C ALA A 42 -1.96 -24.10 -12.10
N ASP A 43 -1.00 -24.92 -12.55
CA ASP A 43 -0.55 -26.10 -11.81
C ASP A 43 0.27 -25.68 -10.59
N ALA A 44 1.14 -24.66 -10.74
CA ALA A 44 1.87 -24.06 -9.63
C ALA A 44 0.94 -23.45 -8.58
N LEU A 45 -0.10 -22.72 -9.01
CA LEU A 45 -1.13 -22.19 -8.12
C LEU A 45 -1.84 -23.31 -7.35
N ALA A 46 -2.31 -24.35 -8.04
CA ALA A 46 -3.01 -25.46 -7.43
C ALA A 46 -2.14 -26.19 -6.39
N ALA A 47 -0.89 -26.50 -6.75
CA ALA A 47 0.04 -27.16 -5.84
C ALA A 47 0.35 -26.30 -4.60
N ALA A 48 0.58 -25.00 -4.80
CA ALA A 48 0.85 -24.07 -3.70
C ALA A 48 -0.36 -23.92 -2.76
N ALA A 49 -1.58 -23.80 -3.32
CA ALA A 49 -2.82 -23.69 -2.55
C ALA A 49 -3.09 -24.98 -1.73
N ILE A 50 -2.96 -26.16 -2.35
CA ILE A 50 -3.14 -27.44 -1.65
C ILE A 50 -2.16 -27.56 -0.49
N ARG A 51 -0.87 -27.25 -0.72
CA ARG A 51 0.16 -27.28 0.33
C ARG A 51 -0.17 -26.31 1.47
N LEU A 52 -0.52 -25.07 1.14
CA LEU A 52 -0.84 -24.04 2.12
C LEU A 52 -2.09 -24.41 2.94
N LEU A 53 -3.12 -24.99 2.32
CA LEU A 53 -4.34 -25.46 3.00
C LEU A 53 -4.12 -26.75 3.81
N GLY A 54 -3.16 -27.58 3.42
CA GLY A 54 -2.75 -28.77 4.17
C GLY A 54 -1.89 -28.50 5.40
N ASP A 55 -1.29 -27.31 5.51
CA ASP A 55 -0.33 -26.97 6.58
C ASP A 55 -0.83 -25.83 7.49
N PRO A 56 -1.52 -26.16 8.61
CA PRO A 56 -2.04 -25.15 9.53
C PRO A 56 -0.95 -24.38 10.29
N GLU A 57 0.21 -25.00 10.55
CA GLU A 57 1.33 -24.35 11.23
C GLU A 57 1.96 -23.28 10.34
N ARG A 58 2.15 -23.58 9.04
CA ARG A 58 2.57 -22.60 8.04
C ARG A 58 1.62 -21.42 7.97
N ARG A 59 0.30 -21.66 7.96
CA ARG A 59 -0.71 -20.59 7.96
C ARG A 59 -0.63 -19.71 9.20
N ALA A 60 -0.46 -20.30 10.38
CA ALA A 60 -0.29 -19.54 11.62
C ALA A 60 0.97 -18.67 11.58
N GLY A 61 2.10 -19.21 11.13
CA GLY A 61 3.34 -18.45 10.99
C GLY A 61 3.26 -17.34 9.93
N LEU A 62 2.57 -17.58 8.81
CA LEU A 62 2.33 -16.55 7.79
C LEU A 62 1.42 -15.43 8.31
N ARG A 63 0.40 -15.76 9.10
CA ARG A 63 -0.45 -14.77 9.76
C ARG A 63 0.37 -13.86 10.66
N GLU A 64 1.19 -14.43 11.55
CA GLU A 64 2.02 -13.65 12.48
C GLU A 64 3.00 -12.72 11.73
N ARG A 65 3.70 -13.26 10.72
CA ARG A 65 4.63 -12.46 9.90
C ARG A 65 3.90 -11.40 9.08
N GLY A 66 2.73 -11.72 8.54
CA GLY A 66 1.89 -10.81 7.78
C GLY A 66 1.39 -9.64 8.64
N GLU A 67 0.81 -9.93 9.79
CA GLU A 67 0.38 -8.92 10.78
C GLU A 67 1.55 -8.06 11.26
N ALA A 68 2.76 -8.63 11.35
CA ALA A 68 3.94 -7.87 11.70
C ALA A 68 4.43 -6.95 10.57
N HIS A 69 4.50 -7.47 9.35
CA HIS A 69 4.97 -6.75 8.17
C HIS A 69 4.05 -5.60 7.78
N VAL A 70 2.73 -5.83 7.83
CA VAL A 70 1.73 -4.90 7.30
C VAL A 70 1.67 -3.57 8.03
N ARG A 71 2.16 -3.51 9.28
CA ARG A 71 2.21 -2.29 10.10
C ARG A 71 2.96 -1.13 9.44
N ARG A 72 3.90 -1.41 8.54
CA ARG A 72 4.63 -0.37 7.79
C ARG A 72 3.75 0.41 6.81
N PHE A 73 2.60 -0.16 6.43
CA PHE A 73 1.63 0.44 5.52
C PHE A 73 0.50 1.18 6.24
N ASP A 74 0.56 1.27 7.58
CA ASP A 74 -0.42 2.01 8.37
C ASP A 74 -0.39 3.51 8.03
N TRP A 75 -1.55 4.16 8.06
CA TRP A 75 -1.68 5.59 7.74
C TRP A 75 -0.87 6.50 8.66
N ALA A 76 -0.63 6.12 9.91
CA ALA A 76 0.25 6.88 10.80
C ALA A 76 1.70 6.88 10.31
N THR A 77 2.16 5.77 9.72
CA THR A 77 3.52 5.65 9.14
C THR A 77 3.60 6.38 7.80
N VAL A 78 2.73 6.01 6.86
CA VAL A 78 2.72 6.56 5.50
C VAL A 78 2.45 8.07 5.50
N GLY A 79 1.55 8.54 6.37
CA GLY A 79 1.26 9.96 6.51
C GLY A 79 2.45 10.76 7.03
N ALA A 80 3.20 10.22 8.00
CA ALA A 80 4.41 10.86 8.51
C ALA A 80 5.51 10.94 7.43
N ASP A 81 5.71 9.86 6.66
CA ASP A 81 6.69 9.82 5.57
C ASP A 81 6.36 10.86 4.49
N ILE A 82 5.07 10.97 4.12
CA ILE A 82 4.60 11.99 3.16
C ILE A 82 4.82 13.40 3.72
N LEU A 83 4.52 13.63 5.00
CA LEU A 83 4.70 14.93 5.63
C LEU A 83 6.18 15.35 5.64
N SER A 84 7.10 14.42 5.91
CA SER A 84 8.54 14.69 5.86
C SER A 84 9.01 15.18 4.49
N VAL A 85 8.44 14.62 3.40
CA VAL A 85 8.71 15.12 2.04
C VAL A 85 8.19 16.55 1.87
N TYR A 86 6.99 16.86 2.37
CA TYR A 86 6.45 18.22 2.34
C TYR A 86 7.32 19.21 3.11
N GLU A 87 7.72 18.86 4.34
CA GLU A 87 8.62 19.68 5.16
C GLU A 87 9.94 19.97 4.44
N THR A 88 10.54 18.93 3.83
CA THR A 88 11.79 19.03 3.07
C THR A 88 11.70 20.03 1.92
N VAL A 89 10.58 20.06 1.19
CA VAL A 89 10.42 21.00 0.07
C VAL A 89 10.00 22.40 0.52
N THR A 90 9.33 22.54 1.67
CA THR A 90 8.91 23.84 2.19
C THR A 90 10.00 24.60 2.93
N ASP A 91 10.97 23.91 3.54
CA ASP A 91 12.09 24.54 4.27
C ASP A 91 13.00 25.42 3.39
N GLY A 92 12.88 25.32 2.06
CA GLY A 92 13.58 26.18 1.09
C GLY A 92 12.67 27.14 0.29
N ALA A 93 11.35 27.10 0.49
CA ALA A 93 10.40 27.87 -0.31
C ALA A 93 9.84 29.05 0.49
N ALA A 94 10.00 30.28 -0.01
CA ALA A 94 9.24 31.43 0.49
C ALA A 94 7.75 31.12 0.35
N SER A 95 6.96 31.34 1.40
CA SER A 95 5.52 31.07 1.40
C SER A 95 4.85 31.67 0.17
N VAL A 96 4.17 30.86 -0.63
CA VAL A 96 3.36 31.36 -1.74
C VAL A 96 2.22 32.19 -1.12
N ALA A 97 2.29 33.51 -1.28
CA ALA A 97 1.22 34.41 -0.84
C ALA A 97 -0.09 34.00 -1.53
N ALA A 98 -1.16 33.85 -0.75
CA ALA A 98 -2.48 33.59 -1.30
C ALA A 98 -2.86 34.71 -2.27
N ASP A 99 -3.28 34.35 -3.49
CA ASP A 99 -3.76 35.33 -4.47
C ASP A 99 -5.14 35.86 -4.04
N GLU A 100 -5.14 36.96 -3.27
CA GLU A 100 -6.36 37.63 -2.81
C GLU A 100 -7.24 38.16 -3.96
N ARG A 101 -6.72 38.22 -5.20
CA ARG A 101 -7.46 38.71 -6.37
C ARG A 101 -8.62 37.80 -6.79
N SER A 102 -8.58 36.52 -6.42
CA SER A 102 -9.67 35.57 -6.73
C SER A 102 -10.87 35.75 -5.79
N GLY A 103 -10.67 36.24 -4.57
CA GLY A 103 -11.70 36.28 -3.53
C GLY A 103 -12.73 37.39 -3.68
N LEU A 104 -12.34 38.59 -4.13
CA LEU A 104 -13.26 39.74 -4.14
C LEU A 104 -14.03 39.87 -5.47
N ARG A 105 -13.39 39.59 -6.62
CA ARG A 105 -14.03 39.75 -7.94
C ARG A 105 -15.01 38.61 -8.28
N ALA A 106 -14.71 37.37 -7.87
CA ALA A 106 -15.61 36.25 -8.07
C ALA A 106 -16.89 36.34 -7.22
N ARG A 107 -16.81 37.00 -6.04
CA ARG A 107 -17.94 37.17 -5.12
C ARG A 107 -18.95 38.24 -5.52
N PHE A 108 -18.57 39.18 -6.38
CA PHE A 108 -19.43 40.32 -6.76
C PHE A 108 -19.92 40.30 -8.22
N GLY A 109 -19.74 39.21 -8.97
CA GLY A 109 -20.40 39.01 -10.27
C GLY A 109 -20.19 40.14 -11.29
N LEU A 110 -19.06 40.85 -11.22
CA LEU A 110 -18.74 42.02 -12.05
C LEU A 110 -17.77 41.66 -13.18
N ALA A 111 -18.01 40.54 -13.85
CA ALA A 111 -17.40 40.24 -15.14
C ALA A 111 -18.48 40.33 -16.21
N ARG A 112 -18.73 41.55 -16.69
CA ARG A 112 -19.37 41.79 -17.99
C ARG A 112 -18.25 42.08 -18.98
N ASP A 113 -18.29 41.39 -20.12
CA ASP A 113 -18.72 42.01 -21.38
C ASP A 113 -19.70 41.06 -22.07
#